data_AF-A0AAV4DMT5-F1
#
_entry.id   AF-A0AAV4DMT5-F1
#
_cell.length_a   1.000
_cell.length_b   1.000
_cell.length_c   1.000
_cell.angle_alpha   90.00
_cell.angle_beta   90.00
_cell.angle_gamma   90.00
#
_symmetry.space_group_name_H-M   'P 1'
#
loop_
_entity.id
_entity.type
_entity.pdbx_description
1 polymer ?
#
loop_
_entity_poly.entity_id
_entity_poly.type
_entity_poly.pdbx_seq_one_letter_code
_entity_poly.pdbx_strand_id
1 'polypeptide(L)'
;MNPHVAEAVKPSYERLTTEAFLSYCLKGMTQNANKLLHSQVWQRCPKYLFAWRKRIEVETFSAVTSFTFYHSWWMLTESSHHHKMNSR
;
A
#
# COMPACT_ATOMS: atom_id res chain seq x y z
N MET A 1 15.04 18.01 -22.26
CA MET A 1 15.19 16.63 -21.79
C MET A 1 16.04 15.88 -22.80
N ASN A 2 17.02 15.08 -22.38
CA ASN A 2 17.78 14.26 -23.33
C ASN A 2 16.83 13.19 -23.93
N PRO A 3 16.69 13.11 -25.27
CA PRO A 3 15.73 12.21 -25.91
C PRO A 3 15.96 10.73 -25.55
N HIS A 4 17.21 10.32 -25.35
CA HIS A 4 17.54 8.95 -24.91
C HIS A 4 17.06 8.65 -23.49
N VAL A 5 17.04 9.67 -22.61
CA VAL A 5 16.51 9.51 -21.24
C VAL A 5 14.99 9.40 -21.28
N ALA A 6 14.31 10.16 -22.14
CA ALA A 6 12.86 10.08 -22.29
C ALA A 6 12.44 8.71 -22.83
N GLU A 7 13.16 8.19 -23.82
CA GLU A 7 12.89 6.88 -24.43
C GLU A 7 13.15 5.72 -23.44
N ALA A 8 14.18 5.82 -22.61
CA ALA A 8 14.45 4.84 -21.56
C ALA A 8 13.42 4.84 -20.42
N VAL A 9 12.86 6.01 -20.08
CA VAL A 9 11.89 6.15 -18.96
C VAL A 9 10.46 5.84 -19.40
N LYS A 10 10.11 6.05 -20.68
CA LYS A 10 8.76 5.90 -21.22
C LYS A 10 8.08 4.56 -20.87
N PRO A 11 8.73 3.38 -20.98
CA PRO A 11 8.10 2.11 -20.61
C PRO A 11 7.72 2.03 -19.12
N SER A 12 8.56 2.60 -18.25
CA SER A 12 8.29 2.65 -16.82
C SER A 12 7.14 3.61 -16.51
N TYR A 13 7.12 4.78 -17.16
CA TYR A 13 6.03 5.73 -17.03
C TYR A 13 4.69 5.10 -17.43
N GLU A 14 4.61 4.52 -18.63
CA GLU A 14 3.38 3.89 -19.15
C GLU A 14 2.86 2.80 -18.21
N ARG A 15 3.75 1.92 -17.72
CA ARG A 15 3.40 0.87 -16.74
C ARG A 15 2.86 1.45 -15.44
N LEU A 16 3.51 2.47 -14.89
CA LEU A 16 3.14 3.09 -13.61
C LEU A 16 1.86 3.92 -13.70
N THR A 17 1.48 4.36 -14.91
CA THR A 17 0.24 5.11 -15.17
C THR A 17 -0.96 4.24 -15.54
N THR A 18 -0.82 2.91 -15.57
CA THR A 18 -1.95 2.02 -15.84
C THR A 18 -3.00 2.11 -14.71
N GLU A 19 -4.29 2.08 -15.06
CA GLU A 19 -5.38 2.11 -14.06
C GLU A 19 -5.26 0.98 -13.03
N ALA A 20 -4.86 -0.21 -13.48
CA ALA A 20 -4.59 -1.34 -12.60
C ALA A 20 -3.54 -0.97 -11.55
N PHE A 21 -2.36 -0.46 -11.95
CA PHE A 21 -1.28 -0.07 -11.04
C PHE A 21 -1.67 1.10 -10.12
N LEU A 22 -2.36 2.11 -10.66
CA LEU A 22 -2.85 3.25 -9.87
C LEU A 22 -3.89 2.81 -8.84
N SER A 23 -4.77 1.86 -9.18
CA SER A 23 -5.72 1.31 -8.23
C SER A 23 -5.02 0.62 -7.05
N TYR A 24 -3.94 -0.15 -7.29
CA TYR A 24 -3.11 -0.71 -6.21
C TYR A 24 -2.44 0.36 -5.36
N CYS A 25 -1.98 1.46 -5.97
CA CYS A 25 -1.39 2.59 -5.24
C CYS A 25 -2.38 3.24 -4.28
N LEU A 26 -3.63 3.45 -4.72
CA LEU A 26 -4.70 4.00 -3.87
C LEU A 26 -5.00 3.11 -2.65
N LYS A 27 -4.73 1.81 -2.77
CA LYS A 27 -4.94 0.82 -1.71
C LYS A 27 -3.71 0.65 -0.79
N GLY A 28 -2.63 1.42 -1.01
CA GLY A 28 -1.43 1.41 -0.16
C GLY A 28 -0.51 0.19 -0.34
N MET A 29 -0.77 -0.66 -1.35
CA MET A 29 -0.07 -1.94 -1.54
C MET A 29 1.27 -1.85 -2.27
N THR A 30 1.64 -0.67 -2.74
CA THR A 30 2.91 -0.44 -3.47
C THR A 30 4.06 -0.02 -2.57
N GLN A 31 3.80 0.26 -1.30
CA GLN A 31 4.84 0.53 -0.32
C GLN A 31 5.40 -0.79 0.21
N ASN A 32 6.74 -0.87 0.37
CA ASN A 32 7.34 -1.91 1.20
C ASN A 32 6.55 -2.01 2.51
N ALA A 33 6.12 -3.22 2.89
CA ALA A 33 5.32 -3.47 4.09
C ALA A 33 5.89 -2.77 5.33
N ASN A 34 7.22 -2.69 5.45
CA ASN A 34 7.89 -1.98 6.55
C ASN A 34 7.61 -0.47 6.53
N LYS A 35 7.59 0.16 5.36
CA LYS A 35 7.30 1.60 5.22
C LYS A 35 5.85 1.91 5.57
N LEU A 36 4.93 1.06 5.11
CA LEU A 36 3.51 1.22 5.41
C LEU A 36 3.23 1.01 6.90
N LEU A 37 3.76 -0.06 7.49
CA LEU A 37 3.59 -0.36 8.91
C LEU A 37 4.16 0.78 9.78
N HIS A 38 5.39 1.23 9.48
CA HIS A 38 5.98 2.35 10.20
C HIS A 38 5.15 3.63 10.06
N SER A 39 4.67 3.96 8.85
CA SER A 39 3.77 5.10 8.63
C SER A 39 2.52 5.01 9.50
N GLN A 40 1.88 3.84 9.55
CA GLN A 40 0.68 3.58 10.35
C GLN A 40 0.94 3.75 11.87
N VAL A 41 2.08 3.26 12.37
CA VAL A 41 2.47 3.45 13.77
C VAL A 41 2.70 4.93 14.07
N TRP A 42 3.42 5.66 13.21
CA TRP A 42 3.73 7.07 13.44
C TRP A 42 2.55 8.01 13.23
N GLN A 43 1.52 7.62 12.46
CA GLN A 43 0.25 8.35 12.41
C GLN A 43 -0.50 8.29 13.75
N ARG A 44 -0.46 7.15 14.44
CA ARG A 44 -1.10 6.94 15.76
C ARG A 44 -0.27 7.50 16.92
N CYS A 45 1.04 7.39 16.78
CA CYS A 45 2.04 7.84 17.75
C CYS A 45 3.07 8.74 17.05
N PRO A 46 2.75 10.02 16.84
CA PRO A 46 3.68 10.93 16.17
C PRO A 46 5.02 11.01 16.92
N LYS A 47 6.13 10.87 16.19
CA LYS A 47 7.48 10.80 16.78
C LYS A 47 7.88 12.03 17.60
N TYR A 48 7.28 13.18 17.29
CA TYR A 48 7.52 14.45 17.98
C TYR A 48 6.70 14.61 19.27
N LEU A 49 5.78 13.68 19.55
CA LEU A 49 5.01 13.65 20.78
C LEU A 49 5.50 12.53 21.69
N PHE A 50 5.58 12.83 22.97
CA PHE A 50 5.86 11.80 23.96
C PHE A 50 4.71 10.78 24.00
N ALA A 51 5.07 9.50 23.97
CA ALA A 51 4.15 8.40 24.18
C ALA A 51 4.82 7.35 25.07
N TRP A 52 4.08 6.87 26.06
CA TRP A 52 4.52 5.77 26.91
C TRP A 52 4.79 4.52 26.08
N ARG A 53 5.80 3.73 26.48
CA ARG A 53 6.14 2.46 25.82
C ARG A 53 4.91 1.57 25.57
N LYS A 54 4.05 1.43 26.59
CA LYS A 54 2.82 0.62 26.50
C LYS A 54 1.86 1.13 25.42
N ARG A 55 1.78 2.45 25.21
CA ARG A 55 1.00 3.04 24.13
C ARG A 55 1.58 2.71 22.77
N ILE A 56 2.90 2.82 22.60
CA ILE A 56 3.58 2.43 21.36
C ILE A 56 3.32 0.95 21.04
N GLU A 57 3.40 0.06 22.03
CA GLU A 57 3.16 -1.38 21.86
C GLU A 57 1.73 -1.67 21.38
N VAL A 58 0.71 -1.08 22.02
CA VAL A 58 -0.71 -1.24 21.63
C VAL A 58 -0.97 -0.71 20.22
N GLU A 59 -0.46 0.47 19.89
CA GLU A 59 -0.67 1.08 18.58
C GLU A 59 0.10 0.34 17.47
N THR A 60 1.24 -0.27 17.81
CA THR A 60 1.97 -1.17 16.91
C THR A 60 1.15 -2.42 16.62
N PHE A 61 0.56 -3.05 17.65
CA PHE A 61 -0.31 -4.21 17.46
C PHE A 61 -1.53 -3.87 16.59
N SER A 62 -2.19 -2.74 16.88
CA SER A 62 -3.33 -2.22 16.10
C SER A 62 -2.96 -1.95 14.63
N ALA A 63 -1.78 -1.38 14.37
CA ALA A 63 -1.28 -1.15 13.02
C ALA A 63 -1.04 -2.46 12.25
N VAL A 64 -0.47 -3.49 12.90
CA VAL A 64 -0.29 -4.83 12.30
C VAL A 64 -1.62 -5.47 11.97
N THR A 65 -2.58 -5.46 12.91
CA THR A 65 -3.92 -6.04 12.66
C THR A 65 -4.63 -5.33 11.51
N SER A 66 -4.54 -4.00 11.45
CA SER A 66 -5.12 -3.22 10.35
C SER A 66 -4.50 -3.62 9.01
N PHE A 67 -3.17 -3.71 8.92
CA PHE A 67 -2.45 -4.12 7.71
C PHE A 67 -2.87 -5.51 7.22
N THR A 68 -2.88 -6.51 8.12
CA THR A 68 -3.25 -7.88 7.79
C THR A 68 -4.71 -8.00 7.38
N PHE A 69 -5.61 -7.26 8.05
CA PHE A 69 -7.03 -7.25 7.71
C PHE A 69 -7.27 -6.73 6.29
N TYR A 70 -6.66 -5.59 5.93
CA TYR A 70 -6.77 -5.05 4.57
C TYR A 70 -6.22 -6.01 3.52
N HIS A 71 -5.10 -6.67 3.79
CA HIS A 71 -4.50 -7.64 2.88
C HIS A 71 -5.38 -8.88 2.66
N SER A 72 -5.90 -9.48 3.74
CA SER A 72 -6.81 -10.63 3.66
C SER A 72 -8.14 -10.27 3.00
N TRP A 73 -8.72 -9.11 3.33
CA TRP A 73 -9.94 -8.62 2.70
C TRP A 73 -9.75 -8.39 1.20
N TRP A 74 -8.59 -7.91 0.79
CA TRP A 74 -8.23 -7.80 -0.62
C TRP A 74 -8.16 -9.16 -1.31
N MET A 75 -7.46 -10.14 -0.75
CA MET A 75 -7.38 -11.49 -1.33
C MET A 75 -8.76 -12.12 -1.56
N LEU A 76 -9.69 -11.89 -0.64
CA LEU A 76 -11.07 -12.38 -0.74
C LEU A 76 -11.91 -11.61 -1.78
N THR A 77 -11.68 -10.31 -1.93
CA THR A 77 -12.39 -9.47 -2.91
C THR A 77 -11.85 -9.63 -4.33
N GLU A 78 -10.54 -9.79 -4.53
CA GLU A 78 -9.92 -10.02 -5.85
C GLU A 78 -10.33 -11.35 -6.48
N SER A 79 -10.46 -12.38 -5.63
CA SER A 79 -10.99 -13.70 -6.01
C SER A 79 -12.43 -13.60 -6.53
N SER A 80 -13.24 -12.68 -5.98
CA SER A 80 -14.61 -12.43 -6.44
C SER A 80 -14.66 -11.63 -7.75
N HIS A 81 -13.68 -10.76 -8.01
CA HIS A 81 -13.58 -10.01 -9.28
C HIS A 81 -13.13 -10.89 -10.45
N HIS A 82 -12.22 -11.85 -10.23
CA HIS A 82 -11.83 -12.81 -11.28
C HIS A 82 -13.00 -13.71 -11.72
N HIS A 83 -13.91 -14.07 -10.81
CA HIS A 83 -15.06 -14.90 -11.17
C HIS A 83 -16.10 -14.13 -12.03
N LYS A 84 -16.17 -12.80 -11.89
CA LYS A 84 -17.14 -11.95 -12.61
C LYS A 84 -16.64 -11.48 -13.99
N MET A 85 -15.33 -11.53 -14.25
CA MET A 85 -14.76 -11.26 -15.57
C MET A 85 -14.74 -12.49 -16.49
N ASN A 86 -14.83 -13.71 -15.95
CA ASN A 86 -14.85 -14.95 -16.74
C ASN A 86 -16.27 -15.54 -16.93
N SER A 87 -17.31 -14.74 -16.69
CA SER A 87 -18.72 -15.10 -16.84
C SER A 87 -19.48 -14.14 -17.78
N ARG A 88 -18.75 -13.46 -18.68
CA ARG A 88 -19.30 -12.71 -19.81
C ARG A 88 -18.65 -13.19 -21.10
#